data_AF-A0A4P8HSP0-F1
#
_entry.id   AF-A0A4P8HSP0-F1
#
_cell.length_a   1.000
_cell.length_b   1.000
_cell.length_c   1.000
_cell.angle_alpha   90.00
_cell.angle_beta   90.00
_cell.angle_gamma   90.00
#
_symmetry.space_group_name_H-M   'P 1'
#
loop_
_entity.id
_entity.type
_entity.pdbx_description
1 polymer ?
#
loop_
_entity_poly.entity_id
_entity_poly.type
_entity_poly.pdbx_seq_one_letter_code
_entity_poly.pdbx_strand_id
1 'polypeptide(L)'
;MTFTSYAGNLEDVLLRRVLHHVDSGFYIDVGAGDPLTGSVTRALYERGWRGINVEPGQAHQAALRRARPADINLQVAAAATAGDVLFYEAEGGPSGLDAARAAQLAAQGLRVRMRQTPAATLAQLCEQHASGPVHLLRISAGGTEDEVAAAMDWARWRPLVVVLRHHGRAPAAVLAGARYALAFDDGVNHYFVAEEHIGLAPLLATPANAGDGFVLCEDHPLSHPLAAMRATVADARQQAAEAAARLQETMAWVDARRREHDDALANAQRLAAQAARDAEELAAKNAQLRALDEQLRANAEWGMQVNAILHATQASLSWRVTRPLRDGNRLARGAVRRARRIAGKVRRRGTALAGNAAGSAVRVVRGSVVRVLKAGLAFVVARPKLSFYLRSAIARYPRLMVLARTVALRTKDKAGTPAAVAMADTSAMPAPARQALDHLRRSVRGQRNL
;
A
#
# COMPACT_ATOMS: atom_id res chain seq x y z
N MET A 1 26.77 -36.80 -32.11
CA MET A 1 26.29 -35.46 -32.54
C MET A 1 25.74 -35.58 -33.94
N THR A 2 24.57 -34.99 -34.21
CA THR A 2 23.95 -34.96 -35.54
C THR A 2 24.81 -34.17 -36.53
N PHE A 3 24.89 -34.58 -37.80
CA PHE A 3 25.60 -33.81 -38.83
C PHE A 3 24.72 -32.66 -39.32
N THR A 4 25.22 -31.43 -39.26
CA THR A 4 24.53 -30.25 -39.79
C THR A 4 25.09 -29.91 -41.16
N SER A 5 24.22 -29.84 -42.16
CA SER A 5 24.54 -29.39 -43.51
C SER A 5 24.40 -27.87 -43.61
N TYR A 6 25.43 -27.24 -44.16
CA TYR A 6 25.51 -25.81 -44.43
C TYR A 6 25.61 -25.51 -45.93
N ALA A 7 26.00 -26.50 -46.73
CA ALA A 7 26.21 -26.35 -48.17
C ALA A 7 24.88 -26.29 -48.94
N GLY A 8 24.74 -25.30 -49.83
CA GLY A 8 23.46 -25.03 -50.50
C GLY A 8 22.91 -26.18 -51.35
N ASN A 9 23.78 -27.03 -51.91
CA ASN A 9 23.41 -28.21 -52.68
C ASN A 9 23.77 -29.52 -51.96
N LEU A 10 23.90 -29.48 -50.63
CA LEU A 10 24.24 -30.62 -49.77
C LEU A 10 25.60 -31.28 -50.12
N GLU A 11 26.52 -30.50 -50.70
CA GLU A 11 27.86 -30.99 -51.06
C GLU A 11 28.60 -31.54 -49.84
N ASP A 12 28.44 -30.90 -48.69
CA ASP A 12 29.05 -31.32 -47.42
C ASP A 12 28.55 -32.67 -46.90
N VAL A 13 27.29 -33.03 -47.20
CA VAL A 13 26.72 -34.35 -46.88
C VAL A 13 27.39 -35.44 -47.72
N LEU A 14 27.52 -35.22 -49.03
CA LEU A 14 28.21 -36.15 -49.94
C LEU A 14 29.69 -36.29 -49.59
N LEU A 15 30.35 -35.17 -49.27
CA LEU A 15 31.74 -35.16 -48.84
C LEU A 15 31.94 -35.89 -47.52
N ARG A 16 31.04 -35.74 -46.55
CA ARG A 16 31.06 -36.55 -45.33
C ARG A 16 30.94 -38.03 -45.65
N ARG A 17 30.07 -38.41 -46.58
CA ARG A 17 29.85 -39.82 -46.95
C ARG A 17 31.11 -40.42 -47.57
N VAL A 18 31.77 -39.71 -48.50
CA VAL A 18 32.96 -40.25 -49.19
C VAL A 18 34.22 -40.18 -48.31
N LEU A 19 34.34 -39.17 -47.44
CA LEU A 19 35.49 -38.95 -46.55
C LEU A 19 35.27 -39.48 -45.12
N HIS A 20 34.27 -40.34 -44.90
CA HIS A 20 33.92 -40.83 -43.56
C HIS A 20 35.05 -41.57 -42.83
N HIS A 21 36.04 -42.07 -43.56
CA HIS A 21 37.21 -42.79 -43.06
C HIS A 21 38.36 -41.85 -42.63
N VAL A 22 38.19 -40.54 -42.81
CA VAL A 22 39.20 -39.52 -42.51
C VAL A 22 38.73 -38.68 -41.32
N ASP A 23 39.39 -38.84 -40.18
CA ASP A 23 39.02 -38.14 -38.95
C ASP A 23 39.32 -36.64 -39.02
N SER A 24 40.54 -36.27 -39.43
CA SER A 24 41.02 -34.88 -39.51
C SER A 24 41.84 -34.70 -40.78
N GLY A 25 41.14 -34.36 -41.87
CA GLY A 25 41.74 -34.18 -43.19
C GLY A 25 42.14 -32.74 -43.48
N PHE A 26 42.72 -32.57 -44.66
CA PHE A 26 43.14 -31.29 -45.22
C PHE A 26 42.34 -30.95 -46.47
N TYR A 27 41.78 -29.75 -46.53
CA TYR A 27 41.05 -29.26 -47.70
C TYR A 27 41.63 -27.99 -48.30
N ILE A 28 41.32 -27.77 -49.57
CA ILE A 28 41.56 -26.51 -50.27
C ILE A 28 40.23 -26.07 -50.86
N ASP A 29 39.74 -24.89 -50.47
CA ASP A 29 38.47 -24.32 -50.89
C ASP A 29 38.72 -23.04 -51.71
N VAL A 30 38.61 -23.17 -53.03
CA VAL A 30 38.72 -22.04 -53.96
C VAL A 30 37.35 -21.42 -54.21
N GLY A 31 37.24 -20.13 -53.88
CA GLY A 31 35.97 -19.42 -53.84
C GLY A 31 35.21 -19.72 -52.54
N ALA A 32 35.92 -19.73 -51.41
CA ALA A 32 35.39 -20.17 -50.11
C ALA A 32 34.16 -19.36 -49.65
N GLY A 33 34.01 -18.10 -50.08
CA GLY A 33 32.81 -17.30 -49.82
C GLY A 33 32.55 -17.04 -48.34
N ASP A 34 31.27 -16.98 -47.96
CA ASP A 34 30.87 -16.82 -46.56
C ASP A 34 31.19 -18.10 -45.76
N PRO A 35 31.93 -18.00 -44.64
CA PRO A 35 32.30 -19.18 -43.85
C PRO A 35 31.12 -19.82 -43.11
N LEU A 36 30.00 -19.12 -42.92
CA LEU A 36 28.88 -19.57 -42.09
C LEU A 36 27.71 -20.06 -42.94
N THR A 37 27.40 -19.36 -44.04
CA THR A 37 26.24 -19.64 -44.89
C THR A 37 26.66 -20.21 -46.24
N GLY A 38 26.02 -21.31 -46.67
CA GLY A 38 26.34 -21.94 -47.97
C GLY A 38 27.73 -22.60 -48.05
N SER A 39 28.48 -22.66 -46.94
CA SER A 39 29.85 -23.18 -46.91
C SER A 39 29.90 -24.71 -47.03
N VAL A 40 30.63 -25.19 -48.03
CA VAL A 40 30.86 -26.62 -48.29
C VAL A 40 31.81 -27.25 -47.27
N THR A 41 32.74 -26.46 -46.73
CA THR A 41 33.83 -26.93 -45.87
C THR A 41 33.58 -26.73 -44.38
N ARG A 42 32.54 -25.96 -44.01
CA ARG A 42 32.17 -25.68 -42.61
C ARG A 42 32.02 -26.93 -41.76
N ALA A 43 31.24 -27.90 -42.24
CA ALA A 43 30.92 -29.10 -41.47
C ALA A 43 32.15 -29.98 -41.21
N LEU A 44 33.14 -29.92 -42.10
CA LEU A 44 34.44 -30.57 -41.96
C LEU A 44 35.32 -29.82 -40.95
N TYR A 45 35.40 -28.49 -41.05
CA TYR A 45 36.16 -27.66 -40.11
C TYR A 45 35.73 -27.85 -38.66
N GLU A 46 34.41 -27.88 -38.42
CA GLU A 46 33.82 -28.12 -37.09
C GLU A 46 34.17 -29.51 -36.53
N ARG A 47 34.66 -30.42 -37.38
CA ARG A 47 35.13 -31.78 -37.03
C ARG A 47 36.65 -31.90 -36.95
N GLY A 48 37.37 -30.77 -36.92
CA GLY A 48 38.81 -30.77 -36.74
C GLY A 48 39.62 -30.71 -38.04
N TRP A 49 38.97 -30.72 -39.20
CA TRP A 49 39.65 -30.53 -40.48
C TRP A 49 40.21 -29.12 -40.57
N ARG A 50 41.35 -28.98 -41.24
CA ARG A 50 42.01 -27.68 -41.46
C ARG A 50 42.39 -27.55 -42.91
N GLY A 51 42.39 -26.34 -43.44
CA GLY A 51 42.63 -26.17 -44.86
C GLY A 51 43.07 -24.79 -45.27
N ILE A 52 43.04 -24.58 -46.58
CA ILE A 52 43.29 -23.30 -47.23
C ILE A 52 41.96 -22.78 -47.78
N ASN A 53 41.58 -21.58 -47.36
CA ASN A 53 40.45 -20.84 -47.94
C ASN A 53 41.00 -19.77 -48.88
N VAL A 54 40.71 -19.88 -50.17
CA VAL A 54 41.11 -18.93 -51.20
C VAL A 54 39.89 -18.11 -51.58
N GLU A 55 39.90 -16.83 -51.23
CA GLU A 55 38.75 -15.95 -51.45
C GLU A 55 39.24 -14.50 -51.67
N PRO A 56 39.07 -13.92 -52.86
CA PRO A 56 39.53 -12.55 -53.15
C PRO A 56 38.67 -11.46 -52.47
N GLY A 57 37.39 -11.75 -52.19
CA GLY A 57 36.43 -10.79 -51.64
C GLY A 57 36.80 -10.31 -50.23
N GLN A 58 36.88 -8.99 -50.05
CA GLN A 58 37.36 -8.39 -48.80
C GLN A 58 36.44 -8.70 -47.61
N ALA A 59 35.12 -8.65 -47.82
CA ALA A 59 34.13 -8.91 -46.77
C ALA A 59 34.16 -10.39 -46.35
N HIS A 60 34.18 -11.30 -47.31
CA HIS A 60 34.28 -12.75 -47.05
C HIS A 60 35.60 -13.10 -46.36
N GLN A 61 36.71 -12.48 -46.75
CA GLN A 61 38.00 -12.68 -46.09
C GLN A 61 38.01 -12.23 -44.62
N ALA A 62 37.40 -11.09 -44.32
CA ALA A 62 37.25 -10.65 -42.93
C ALA A 62 36.40 -11.64 -42.12
N ALA A 63 35.33 -12.17 -42.72
CA ALA A 63 34.49 -13.19 -42.10
C ALA A 63 35.24 -14.51 -41.89
N LEU A 64 35.96 -14.99 -42.90
CA LEU A 64 36.78 -16.21 -42.88
C LEU A 64 37.84 -16.14 -41.78
N ARG A 65 38.62 -15.06 -41.71
CA ARG A 65 39.63 -14.87 -40.66
C ARG A 65 39.04 -14.92 -39.24
N ARG A 66 37.81 -14.44 -39.07
CA ARG A 66 37.10 -14.47 -37.78
C ARG A 66 36.54 -15.85 -37.45
N ALA A 67 35.92 -16.52 -38.42
CA ALA A 67 35.18 -17.77 -38.20
C ALA A 67 36.06 -19.03 -38.35
N ARG A 68 37.15 -18.93 -39.10
CA ARG A 68 38.10 -20.02 -39.44
C ARG A 68 39.54 -19.68 -39.03
N PRO A 69 39.81 -19.30 -37.77
CA PRO A 69 41.15 -18.87 -37.35
C PRO A 69 42.21 -19.99 -37.43
N ALA A 70 41.79 -21.25 -37.48
CA ALA A 70 42.71 -22.38 -37.61
C ALA A 70 43.00 -22.77 -39.08
N ASP A 71 42.29 -22.18 -40.04
CA ASP A 71 42.59 -22.33 -41.47
C ASP A 71 43.56 -21.25 -41.94
N ILE A 72 44.21 -21.51 -43.07
CA ILE A 72 44.99 -20.53 -43.82
C ILE A 72 44.01 -19.76 -44.72
N ASN A 73 43.71 -18.51 -44.38
CA ASN A 73 42.76 -17.68 -45.13
C ASN A 73 43.50 -16.69 -46.05
N LEU A 74 43.43 -16.91 -47.36
CA LEU A 74 44.24 -16.20 -48.37
C LEU A 74 43.38 -15.28 -49.23
N GLN A 75 43.60 -13.97 -49.10
CA GLN A 75 42.93 -12.94 -49.89
C GLN A 75 43.58 -12.81 -51.28
N VAL A 76 43.43 -13.85 -52.08
CA VAL A 76 43.97 -13.97 -53.43
C VAL A 76 42.94 -14.62 -54.35
N ALA A 77 43.02 -14.32 -55.63
CA ALA A 77 42.27 -15.05 -56.64
C ALA A 77 43.07 -16.29 -57.08
N ALA A 78 42.40 -17.44 -57.24
CA ALA A 78 43.00 -18.55 -57.97
C ALA A 78 42.85 -18.30 -59.47
N ALA A 79 43.95 -18.39 -60.22
CA ALA A 79 43.97 -18.14 -61.66
C ALA A 79 44.95 -19.08 -62.39
N ALA A 80 44.92 -19.03 -63.74
CA ALA A 80 45.86 -19.80 -64.57
C ALA A 80 47.33 -19.36 -64.40
N THR A 81 47.55 -18.08 -64.09
CA THR A 81 48.86 -17.48 -63.92
C THR A 81 48.89 -16.56 -62.70
N ALA A 82 50.08 -16.36 -62.14
CA ALA A 82 50.29 -15.40 -61.07
C ALA A 82 50.32 -13.96 -61.60
N GLY A 83 49.94 -13.00 -60.76
CA GLY A 83 49.95 -11.57 -61.08
C GLY A 83 48.72 -10.86 -60.55
N ASP A 84 48.51 -9.60 -60.92
CA ASP A 84 47.30 -8.88 -60.54
C ASP A 84 46.18 -9.11 -61.56
N VAL A 85 44.99 -9.45 -61.07
CA VAL A 85 43.79 -9.64 -61.90
C VAL A 85 42.68 -8.68 -61.46
N LEU A 86 41.76 -8.39 -62.38
CA LEU A 86 40.53 -7.69 -62.03
C LEU A 86 39.52 -8.68 -61.44
N PHE A 87 39.13 -8.43 -60.21
CA PHE A 87 38.05 -9.13 -59.51
C PHE A 87 36.79 -8.27 -59.53
N TYR A 88 35.66 -8.90 -59.86
CA TYR A 88 34.35 -8.28 -59.96
C TYR A 88 33.49 -8.71 -58.77
N GLU A 89 33.30 -7.80 -57.82
CA GLU A 89 32.57 -8.01 -56.58
C GLU A 89 31.13 -7.52 -56.72
N ALA A 90 30.17 -8.44 -56.77
CA ALA A 90 28.74 -8.14 -56.91
C ALA A 90 28.04 -8.10 -55.54
N GLU A 91 27.39 -6.98 -55.20
CA GLU A 91 26.60 -6.87 -53.98
C GLU A 91 25.33 -7.74 -54.08
N GLY A 92 25.26 -8.83 -53.31
CA GLY A 92 24.12 -9.76 -53.32
C GLY A 92 24.10 -10.73 -54.50
N GLY A 93 25.22 -10.87 -55.23
CA GLY A 93 25.34 -11.78 -56.37
C GLY A 93 26.66 -12.55 -56.39
N PRO A 94 26.85 -13.48 -57.35
CA PRO A 94 28.08 -14.23 -57.48
C PRO A 94 29.21 -13.32 -57.96
N SER A 95 30.28 -13.23 -57.17
CA SER A 95 31.51 -12.50 -57.52
C SER A 95 32.51 -13.43 -58.20
N GLY A 96 33.42 -12.89 -59.02
CA GLY A 96 34.36 -13.71 -59.79
C GLY A 96 35.32 -12.92 -60.67
N LEU A 97 36.01 -13.62 -61.56
CA LEU A 97 36.97 -13.06 -62.53
C LEU A 97 36.37 -12.84 -63.93
N ASP A 98 35.16 -13.34 -64.19
CA ASP A 98 34.50 -13.22 -65.50
C ASP A 98 33.86 -11.82 -65.69
N ALA A 99 34.49 -11.01 -66.54
CA ALA A 99 34.03 -9.67 -66.89
C ALA A 99 32.67 -9.67 -67.61
N ALA A 100 32.38 -10.67 -68.44
CA ALA A 100 31.11 -10.76 -69.16
C ALA A 100 29.97 -11.09 -68.18
N ARG A 101 30.22 -11.99 -67.23
CA ARG A 101 29.29 -12.29 -66.13
C ARG A 101 29.02 -11.05 -65.28
N ALA A 102 30.07 -10.32 -64.92
CA ALA A 102 29.96 -9.06 -64.18
C ALA A 102 29.09 -8.02 -64.91
N ALA A 103 29.27 -7.87 -66.23
CA ALA A 103 28.46 -6.97 -67.04
C ALA A 103 26.98 -7.40 -67.08
N GLN A 104 26.69 -8.70 -67.15
CA GLN A 104 25.32 -9.22 -67.08
C GLN A 104 24.66 -8.90 -65.72
N LEU A 105 25.37 -9.08 -64.61
CA LEU A 105 24.85 -8.77 -63.28
C LEU A 105 24.57 -7.27 -63.13
N ALA A 106 25.48 -6.42 -63.65
CA ALA A 106 25.26 -4.98 -63.68
C ALA A 106 24.03 -4.59 -64.52
N ALA A 107 23.83 -5.23 -65.68
CA ALA A 107 22.65 -5.04 -66.52
C ALA A 107 21.34 -5.50 -65.83
N GLN A 108 21.42 -6.44 -64.89
CA GLN A 108 20.31 -6.87 -64.04
C GLN A 108 20.05 -5.93 -62.85
N GLY A 109 20.82 -4.83 -62.72
CA GLY A 109 20.66 -3.84 -61.67
C GLY A 109 21.46 -4.12 -60.39
N LEU A 110 22.30 -5.18 -60.37
CA LEU A 110 23.20 -5.43 -59.25
C LEU A 110 24.37 -4.44 -59.28
N ARG A 111 24.81 -4.00 -58.11
CA ARG A 111 26.01 -3.17 -57.98
C ARG A 111 27.24 -4.06 -58.07
N VAL A 112 28.08 -3.83 -59.07
CA VAL A 112 29.34 -4.55 -59.28
C VAL A 112 30.52 -3.60 -59.13
N ARG A 113 31.46 -3.94 -58.25
CA ARG A 113 32.69 -3.19 -58.00
C ARG A 113 33.87 -3.93 -58.60
N MET A 114 34.73 -3.21 -59.31
CA MET A 114 35.98 -3.75 -59.84
C MET A 114 37.11 -3.48 -58.85
N ARG A 115 37.96 -4.47 -58.59
CA ARG A 115 39.15 -4.33 -57.75
C ARG A 115 40.32 -5.09 -58.35
N GLN A 116 41.50 -4.49 -58.34
CA GLN A 116 42.73 -5.26 -58.56
C GLN A 116 43.01 -6.12 -57.34
N THR A 117 43.25 -7.41 -57.57
CA THR A 117 43.52 -8.39 -56.52
C THR A 117 44.69 -9.27 -56.96
N PRO A 118 45.63 -9.61 -56.05
CA PRO A 118 46.68 -10.57 -56.35
C PRO A 118 46.07 -11.92 -56.71
N ALA A 119 46.63 -12.55 -57.72
CA ALA A 119 46.30 -13.90 -58.17
C ALA A 119 47.52 -14.81 -58.06
N ALA A 120 47.24 -16.07 -57.76
CA ALA A 120 48.22 -17.15 -57.70
C ALA A 120 47.65 -18.41 -58.33
N THR A 121 48.52 -19.28 -58.82
CA THR A 121 48.10 -20.60 -59.31
C THR A 121 47.84 -21.54 -58.14
N LEU A 122 46.97 -22.53 -58.34
CA LEU A 122 46.74 -23.56 -57.32
C LEU A 122 48.03 -24.28 -56.92
N ALA A 123 48.93 -24.54 -57.88
CA ALA A 123 50.23 -25.15 -57.61
C ALA A 123 51.09 -24.30 -56.65
N GLN A 124 51.15 -22.98 -56.85
CA GLN A 124 51.87 -22.06 -55.96
C GLN A 124 51.26 -22.02 -54.56
N LEU A 125 49.92 -21.97 -54.48
CA LEU A 125 49.21 -21.96 -53.19
C LEU A 125 49.47 -23.24 -52.41
N CYS A 126 49.46 -24.40 -53.09
CA CYS A 126 49.80 -25.67 -52.46
C CYS A 126 51.27 -25.71 -52.02
N GLU A 127 52.20 -25.27 -52.87
CA GLU A 127 53.63 -25.25 -52.53
C GLU A 127 53.96 -24.38 -51.31
N GLN A 128 53.26 -23.27 -51.13
CA GLN A 128 53.49 -22.36 -50.02
C GLN A 128 52.81 -22.80 -48.73
N HIS A 129 51.67 -23.48 -48.80
CA HIS A 129 50.76 -23.63 -47.66
C HIS A 129 50.28 -25.05 -47.38
N ALA A 130 50.30 -25.95 -48.37
CA ALA A 130 49.91 -27.34 -48.13
C ALA A 130 51.04 -28.07 -47.38
N SER A 131 50.69 -28.71 -46.27
CA SER A 131 51.65 -29.37 -45.35
C SER A 131 51.51 -30.90 -45.32
N GLY A 132 50.69 -31.47 -46.20
CA GLY A 132 50.43 -32.91 -46.23
C GLY A 132 49.44 -33.32 -47.32
N PRO A 133 48.87 -34.55 -47.20
CA PRO A 133 47.90 -35.06 -48.16
C PRO A 133 46.67 -34.17 -48.26
N VAL A 134 46.32 -33.76 -49.49
CA VAL A 134 45.07 -33.04 -49.75
C VAL A 134 43.97 -34.08 -49.89
N HIS A 135 42.93 -33.98 -49.07
CA HIS A 135 41.81 -34.93 -49.10
C HIS A 135 40.67 -34.40 -49.96
N LEU A 136 40.47 -33.08 -49.95
CA LEU A 136 39.43 -32.40 -50.69
C LEU A 136 40.00 -31.15 -51.38
N LEU A 137 39.77 -31.02 -52.68
CA LEU A 137 39.95 -29.78 -53.41
C LEU A 137 38.60 -29.37 -54.00
N ARG A 138 38.08 -28.22 -53.58
CA ARG A 138 36.87 -27.64 -54.16
C ARG A 138 37.21 -26.39 -54.96
N ILE A 139 36.71 -26.32 -56.19
CA ILE A 139 36.98 -25.21 -57.11
C ILE A 139 35.66 -24.60 -57.59
N SER A 140 35.44 -23.33 -57.21
CA SER A 140 34.34 -22.49 -57.65
C SER A 140 34.83 -21.05 -57.84
N ALA A 141 35.63 -20.85 -58.88
CA ALA A 141 36.30 -19.58 -59.17
C ALA A 141 35.42 -18.54 -59.91
N GLY A 142 34.12 -18.82 -60.07
CA GLY A 142 33.18 -17.87 -60.66
C GLY A 142 33.35 -17.75 -62.17
N GLY A 143 33.59 -18.86 -62.86
CA GLY A 143 33.68 -18.96 -64.32
C GLY A 143 34.98 -19.56 -64.85
N THR A 144 36.08 -19.42 -64.12
CA THR A 144 37.44 -19.82 -64.52
C THR A 144 37.88 -21.17 -63.93
N GLU A 145 36.93 -22.02 -63.52
CA GLU A 145 37.21 -23.29 -62.85
C GLU A 145 38.18 -24.20 -63.62
N ASP A 146 37.98 -24.32 -64.95
CA ASP A 146 38.82 -25.15 -65.83
C ASP A 146 40.26 -24.62 -65.94
N GLU A 147 40.41 -23.30 -66.03
CA GLU A 147 41.70 -22.61 -66.10
C GLU A 147 42.50 -22.79 -64.80
N VAL A 148 41.81 -22.67 -63.67
CA VAL A 148 42.37 -22.90 -62.34
C VAL A 148 42.81 -24.36 -62.17
N ALA A 149 42.00 -25.31 -62.64
CA ALA A 149 42.34 -26.73 -62.63
C ALA A 149 43.51 -27.05 -63.57
N ALA A 150 43.64 -26.37 -64.71
CA ALA A 150 44.74 -26.54 -65.66
C ALA A 150 46.10 -26.08 -65.12
N ALA A 151 46.11 -25.12 -64.19
CA ALA A 151 47.34 -24.59 -63.58
C ALA A 151 47.83 -25.39 -62.35
N MET A 152 47.23 -26.55 -62.08
CA MET A 152 47.59 -27.42 -60.97
C MET A 152 48.58 -28.50 -61.40
N ASP A 153 49.56 -28.79 -60.54
CA ASP A 153 50.42 -29.97 -60.68
C ASP A 153 49.75 -31.18 -60.03
N TRP A 154 48.94 -31.89 -60.82
CA TRP A 154 48.16 -33.06 -60.39
C TRP A 154 49.00 -34.30 -60.05
N ALA A 155 50.29 -34.30 -60.43
CA ALA A 155 51.20 -35.38 -60.09
C ALA A 155 51.79 -35.18 -58.69
N ARG A 156 52.12 -33.92 -58.35
CA ARG A 156 52.64 -33.55 -57.03
C ARG A 156 51.55 -33.38 -55.99
N TRP A 157 50.50 -32.64 -56.33
CA TRP A 157 49.41 -32.31 -55.43
C TRP A 157 48.19 -33.13 -55.83
N ARG A 158 47.91 -34.15 -55.01
CA ARG A 158 46.99 -35.23 -55.37
C ARG A 158 45.77 -35.28 -54.42
N PRO A 159 44.76 -34.38 -54.60
CA PRO A 159 43.52 -34.47 -53.85
C PRO A 159 42.83 -35.82 -54.01
N LEU A 160 42.33 -36.40 -52.93
CA LEU A 160 41.56 -37.65 -53.00
C LEU A 160 40.20 -37.44 -53.70
N VAL A 161 39.47 -36.37 -53.35
CA VAL A 161 38.27 -35.90 -54.06
C VAL A 161 38.47 -34.48 -54.60
N VAL A 162 38.04 -34.24 -55.84
CA VAL A 162 37.94 -32.91 -56.44
C VAL A 162 36.47 -32.58 -56.71
N VAL A 163 36.00 -31.44 -56.22
CA VAL A 163 34.65 -30.91 -56.49
C VAL A 163 34.78 -29.68 -57.35
N LEU A 164 34.33 -29.75 -58.59
CA LEU A 164 34.44 -28.68 -59.57
C LEU A 164 33.05 -28.14 -59.89
N ARG A 165 32.80 -26.84 -59.66
CA ARG A 165 31.57 -26.20 -60.12
C ARG A 165 31.54 -26.17 -61.64
N HIS A 166 30.50 -26.71 -62.29
CA HIS A 166 30.52 -26.91 -63.75
C HIS A 166 29.52 -26.08 -64.55
N HIS A 167 28.56 -25.35 -63.95
CA HIS A 167 27.68 -24.41 -64.69
C HIS A 167 27.01 -25.00 -65.96
N GLY A 168 26.73 -26.32 -65.99
CA GLY A 168 26.19 -27.01 -67.17
C GLY A 168 27.18 -27.31 -68.29
N ARG A 169 28.49 -27.10 -68.06
CA ARG A 169 29.58 -27.50 -68.96
C ARG A 169 29.89 -28.99 -68.81
N ALA A 170 30.54 -29.55 -69.84
CA ALA A 170 31.06 -30.91 -69.80
C ALA A 170 32.18 -31.07 -68.74
N PRO A 171 32.44 -32.30 -68.25
CA PRO A 171 33.52 -32.57 -67.31
C PRO A 171 34.87 -32.07 -67.82
N ALA A 172 35.66 -31.47 -66.92
CA ALA A 172 36.95 -30.89 -67.27
C ALA A 172 37.92 -31.96 -67.76
N ALA A 173 38.30 -31.91 -69.04
CA ALA A 173 39.19 -32.89 -69.68
C ALA A 173 40.56 -32.97 -69.00
N VAL A 174 41.02 -31.89 -68.36
CA VAL A 174 42.26 -31.86 -67.59
C VAL A 174 42.26 -32.90 -66.46
N LEU A 175 41.12 -33.10 -65.78
CA LEU A 175 41.01 -34.05 -64.68
C LEU A 175 41.09 -35.49 -65.18
N ALA A 176 40.43 -35.79 -66.31
CA ALA A 176 40.55 -37.09 -66.96
C ALA A 176 42.02 -37.38 -67.37
N GLY A 177 42.69 -36.41 -67.99
CA GLY A 177 44.12 -36.52 -68.34
C GLY A 177 45.03 -36.66 -67.11
N ALA A 178 44.63 -36.07 -65.98
CA ALA A 178 45.26 -36.21 -64.68
C ALA A 178 44.85 -37.48 -63.92
N ARG A 179 44.16 -38.44 -64.56
CA ARG A 179 43.75 -39.72 -63.94
C ARG A 179 42.80 -39.53 -62.76
N TYR A 180 41.80 -38.69 -62.94
CA TYR A 180 40.63 -38.56 -62.09
C TYR A 180 39.39 -39.06 -62.84
N ALA A 181 38.62 -39.93 -62.17
CA ALA A 181 37.35 -40.41 -62.70
C ALA A 181 36.21 -39.54 -62.19
N LEU A 182 35.28 -39.18 -63.08
CA LEU A 182 34.02 -38.55 -62.69
C LEU A 182 33.17 -39.58 -61.95
N ALA A 183 32.88 -39.31 -60.67
CA ALA A 183 32.09 -40.18 -59.81
C ALA A 183 30.62 -39.76 -59.75
N PHE A 184 30.35 -38.45 -59.82
CA PHE A 184 28.99 -37.92 -59.73
C PHE A 184 28.87 -36.53 -60.39
N ASP A 185 27.69 -36.25 -60.92
CA ASP A 185 27.27 -34.95 -61.46
C ASP A 185 25.93 -34.62 -60.79
N ASP A 186 25.91 -33.56 -59.97
CA ASP A 186 24.71 -33.12 -59.25
C ASP A 186 23.94 -32.00 -59.99
N GLY A 187 24.38 -31.66 -61.22
CA GLY A 187 23.88 -30.56 -62.03
C GLY A 187 24.47 -29.18 -61.69
N VAL A 188 25.20 -29.06 -60.59
CA VAL A 188 25.86 -27.83 -60.12
C VAL A 188 27.38 -28.03 -60.04
N ASN A 189 27.81 -29.18 -59.53
CA ASN A 189 29.17 -29.61 -59.28
C ASN A 189 29.41 -31.01 -59.90
N HIS A 190 30.58 -31.15 -60.51
CA HIS A 190 31.16 -32.45 -60.84
C HIS A 190 32.05 -32.92 -59.69
N TYR A 191 31.88 -34.16 -59.27
CA TYR A 191 32.68 -34.81 -58.25
C TYR A 191 33.60 -35.83 -58.90
N PHE A 192 34.90 -35.64 -58.72
CA PHE A 192 35.92 -36.53 -59.23
C PHE A 192 36.67 -37.21 -58.10
N VAL A 193 37.10 -38.43 -58.35
CA VAL A 193 37.91 -39.24 -57.43
C VAL A 193 39.19 -39.64 -58.16
N ALA A 194 40.33 -39.56 -57.47
CA ALA A 194 41.60 -40.02 -58.03
C ALA A 194 41.52 -41.52 -58.36
N GLU A 195 42.06 -41.96 -59.49
CA GLU A 195 41.96 -43.37 -59.94
C GLU A 195 42.45 -44.39 -58.90
N GLU A 196 43.51 -44.06 -58.15
CA GLU A 196 44.04 -44.88 -57.06
C GLU A 196 43.04 -45.07 -55.89
N HIS A 197 42.00 -44.24 -55.82
CA HIS A 197 40.93 -44.28 -54.83
C HIS A 197 39.56 -44.55 -55.44
N ILE A 198 39.49 -45.16 -56.64
CA ILE A 198 38.24 -45.38 -57.39
C ILE A 198 37.16 -46.14 -56.59
N GLY A 199 37.56 -46.94 -55.59
CA GLY A 199 36.63 -47.61 -54.66
C GLY A 199 35.73 -46.67 -53.86
N LEU A 200 36.02 -45.37 -53.82
CA LEU A 200 35.18 -44.34 -53.21
C LEU A 200 34.07 -43.82 -54.14
N ALA A 201 34.20 -43.98 -55.46
CA ALA A 201 33.23 -43.47 -56.43
C ALA A 201 31.79 -44.01 -56.19
N PRO A 202 31.58 -45.30 -55.84
CA PRO A 202 30.24 -45.81 -55.51
C PRO A 202 29.56 -45.07 -54.34
N LEU A 203 30.31 -44.47 -53.42
CA LEU A 203 29.73 -43.69 -52.31
C LEU A 203 29.14 -42.36 -52.79
N LEU A 204 29.69 -41.78 -53.85
CA LEU A 204 29.22 -40.54 -54.46
C LEU A 204 28.13 -40.76 -55.53
N ALA A 205 27.97 -41.99 -56.02
CA ALA A 205 27.08 -42.32 -57.14
C ALA A 205 25.58 -42.02 -56.92
N THR A 206 25.18 -41.67 -55.69
CA THR A 206 23.80 -41.30 -55.36
C THR A 206 23.76 -39.93 -54.67
N PRO A 207 22.73 -39.11 -54.94
CA PRO A 207 22.54 -37.85 -54.25
C PRO A 207 22.45 -38.00 -52.72
N ALA A 208 22.62 -36.89 -52.01
CA ALA A 208 22.31 -36.82 -50.58
C ALA A 208 20.86 -37.25 -50.34
N ASN A 209 20.62 -38.11 -49.36
CA ASN A 209 19.31 -38.68 -49.10
C ASN A 209 19.10 -38.95 -47.60
N ALA A 210 17.90 -39.42 -47.24
CA ALA A 210 17.52 -39.64 -45.84
C ALA A 210 18.45 -40.62 -45.08
N GLY A 211 19.15 -41.50 -45.79
CA GLY A 211 20.11 -42.44 -45.20
C GLY A 211 21.38 -41.78 -44.63
N ASP A 212 21.67 -40.53 -44.99
CA ASP A 212 22.90 -39.84 -44.55
C ASP A 212 22.84 -39.30 -43.11
N GLY A 213 21.65 -39.20 -42.54
CA GLY A 213 21.44 -38.79 -41.15
C GLY A 213 21.91 -37.36 -40.85
N PHE A 214 21.52 -36.39 -41.68
CA PHE A 214 21.85 -34.97 -41.49
C PHE A 214 20.62 -34.13 -41.12
N VAL A 215 20.89 -32.95 -40.57
CA VAL A 215 19.93 -31.86 -40.41
C VAL A 215 20.41 -30.65 -41.19
N LEU A 216 19.50 -29.81 -41.63
CA LEU A 216 19.85 -28.55 -42.27
C LEU A 216 20.19 -27.49 -41.21
N CYS A 217 21.14 -26.62 -41.51
CA CYS A 217 21.37 -25.44 -40.68
C CYS A 217 20.14 -24.52 -40.66
N GLU A 218 20.08 -23.64 -39.67
CA GLU A 218 19.08 -22.58 -39.66
C GLU A 218 19.20 -21.73 -40.93
N ASP A 219 18.05 -21.38 -41.53
CA ASP A 219 17.95 -20.61 -42.77
C ASP A 219 18.60 -21.25 -44.01
N HIS A 220 18.81 -22.57 -44.00
CA HIS A 220 19.27 -23.29 -45.20
C HIS A 220 18.30 -23.08 -46.39
N PRO A 221 18.77 -22.93 -47.64
CA PRO A 221 17.90 -22.71 -48.80
C PRO A 221 16.84 -23.79 -49.03
N LEU A 222 17.14 -25.04 -48.67
CA LEU A 222 16.22 -26.18 -48.73
C LEU A 222 15.37 -26.36 -47.47
N SER A 223 15.55 -25.53 -46.44
CA SER A 223 14.68 -25.57 -45.26
C SER A 223 13.32 -24.96 -45.60
N HIS A 224 12.24 -25.55 -45.05
CA HIS A 224 10.91 -24.97 -45.19
C HIS A 224 10.93 -23.53 -44.65
N PRO A 225 10.31 -22.55 -45.33
CA PRO A 225 10.28 -21.17 -44.86
C PRO A 225 9.89 -21.09 -43.38
N LEU A 226 10.84 -20.64 -42.55
CA LEU A 226 10.66 -20.51 -41.11
C LEU A 226 10.00 -19.19 -40.72
N ALA A 227 9.88 -18.23 -41.66
CA ALA A 227 9.37 -16.89 -41.40
C ALA A 227 7.96 -16.89 -40.80
N ALA A 228 7.03 -17.67 -41.36
CA ALA A 228 5.67 -17.78 -40.84
C ALA A 228 5.65 -18.36 -39.42
N MET A 229 6.40 -19.45 -39.19
CA MET A 229 6.51 -20.07 -37.87
C MET A 229 7.13 -19.12 -36.84
N ARG A 230 8.20 -18.39 -37.22
CA ARG A 230 8.84 -17.37 -36.39
C ARG A 230 7.86 -16.24 -36.05
N ALA A 231 7.06 -15.79 -37.00
CA ALA A 231 6.02 -14.77 -36.78
C ALA A 231 4.94 -15.28 -35.81
N THR A 232 4.45 -16.52 -35.98
CA THR A 232 3.49 -17.13 -35.06
C THR A 232 4.05 -17.26 -33.64
N VAL A 233 5.31 -17.69 -33.51
CA VAL A 233 5.96 -17.80 -32.19
C VAL A 233 6.15 -16.42 -31.55
N ALA A 234 6.48 -15.39 -32.33
CA ALA A 234 6.62 -14.03 -31.84
C ALA A 234 5.27 -13.46 -31.35
N ASP A 235 4.20 -13.64 -32.15
CA ASP A 235 2.84 -13.23 -31.78
C ASP A 235 2.34 -13.95 -30.51
N ALA A 236 2.52 -15.27 -30.44
CA ALA A 236 2.17 -16.04 -29.25
C ALA A 236 2.93 -15.57 -27.99
N ARG A 237 4.21 -15.22 -28.12
CA ARG A 237 5.00 -14.65 -27.02
C ARG A 237 4.49 -13.28 -26.60
N GLN A 238 4.11 -12.44 -27.55
CA GLN A 238 3.52 -11.13 -27.25
C GLN A 238 2.18 -11.28 -26.53
N GLN A 239 1.28 -12.13 -27.03
CA GLN A 239 -0.01 -12.40 -26.39
C GLN A 239 0.16 -12.96 -24.98
N ALA A 240 1.13 -13.85 -24.77
CA ALA A 240 1.45 -14.37 -23.43
C ALA A 240 1.95 -13.26 -22.49
N ALA A 241 2.78 -12.33 -22.97
CA ALA A 241 3.24 -11.19 -22.18
C ALA A 241 2.09 -10.24 -21.81
N GLU A 242 1.19 -9.94 -22.75
CA GLU A 242 0.01 -9.12 -22.48
C GLU A 242 -0.96 -9.79 -21.50
N ALA A 243 -1.17 -11.10 -21.63
CA ALA A 243 -1.98 -11.86 -20.68
C ALA A 243 -1.38 -11.85 -19.27
N ALA A 244 -0.04 -11.98 -19.16
CA ALA A 244 0.66 -11.89 -17.88
C ALA A 244 0.51 -10.49 -17.24
N ALA A 245 0.63 -9.42 -18.03
CA ALA A 245 0.43 -8.05 -17.55
C ALA A 245 -1.01 -7.82 -17.05
N ARG A 246 -2.03 -8.25 -17.82
CA ARG A 246 -3.44 -8.19 -17.42
C ARG A 246 -3.71 -8.96 -16.13
N LEU A 247 -3.07 -10.14 -15.96
CA LEU A 247 -3.19 -10.92 -14.73
C LEU A 247 -2.58 -10.17 -13.53
N GLN A 248 -1.41 -9.55 -13.69
CA GLN A 248 -0.77 -8.75 -12.63
C GLN A 248 -1.63 -7.56 -12.21
N GLU A 249 -2.21 -6.83 -13.17
CA GLU A 249 -3.14 -5.72 -12.88
C GLU A 249 -4.38 -6.21 -12.15
N THR A 250 -4.95 -7.34 -12.59
CA THR A 250 -6.13 -7.94 -11.94
C THR A 250 -5.80 -8.37 -10.51
N MET A 251 -4.66 -9.00 -10.28
CA MET A 251 -4.20 -9.39 -8.94
C MET A 251 -4.03 -8.17 -8.03
N ALA A 252 -3.39 -7.10 -8.52
CA ALA A 252 -3.21 -5.86 -7.77
C ALA A 252 -4.57 -5.20 -7.43
N TRP A 253 -5.52 -5.23 -8.35
CA TRP A 253 -6.88 -4.73 -8.11
C TRP A 253 -7.62 -5.56 -7.05
N VAL A 254 -7.55 -6.89 -7.13
CA VAL A 254 -8.16 -7.80 -6.13
C VAL A 254 -7.56 -7.56 -4.75
N ASP A 255 -6.23 -7.43 -4.66
CA ASP A 255 -5.54 -7.15 -3.39
C ASP A 255 -5.93 -5.80 -2.80
N ALA A 256 -6.07 -4.76 -3.63
CA ALA A 256 -6.53 -3.44 -3.19
C ALA A 256 -7.98 -3.50 -2.66
N ARG A 257 -8.88 -4.20 -3.37
CA ARG A 257 -10.27 -4.38 -2.93
C ARG A 257 -10.38 -5.17 -1.63
N ARG A 258 -9.54 -6.19 -1.47
CA ARG A 258 -9.46 -6.97 -0.23
C ARG A 258 -9.04 -6.08 0.95
N ARG A 259 -8.02 -5.24 0.78
CA ARG A 259 -7.58 -4.30 1.83
C ARG A 259 -8.67 -3.32 2.22
N GLU A 260 -9.35 -2.72 1.24
CA GLU A 260 -10.47 -1.80 1.49
C GLU A 260 -11.61 -2.46 2.28
N HIS A 261 -11.96 -3.70 1.92
CA HIS A 261 -12.95 -4.49 2.65
C HIS A 261 -12.50 -4.79 4.09
N ASP A 262 -11.25 -5.20 4.29
CA ASP A 262 -10.69 -5.50 5.62
C ASP A 262 -10.67 -4.24 6.52
N ASP A 263 -10.31 -3.08 5.96
CA ASP A 263 -10.36 -1.79 6.66
C ASP A 263 -11.79 -1.38 7.03
N ALA A 264 -12.75 -1.58 6.10
CA ALA A 264 -14.16 -1.31 6.36
C ALA A 264 -14.72 -2.21 7.46
N LEU A 265 -14.35 -3.49 7.47
CA LEU A 265 -14.73 -4.45 8.50
C LEU A 265 -14.15 -4.05 9.87
N ALA A 266 -12.87 -3.70 9.92
CA ALA A 266 -12.22 -3.23 11.14
C ALA A 266 -12.89 -1.94 11.67
N ASN A 267 -13.27 -1.02 10.78
CA ASN A 267 -13.98 0.18 11.17
C ASN A 267 -15.39 -0.12 11.72
N ALA A 268 -16.14 -1.01 11.05
CA ALA A 268 -17.46 -1.44 11.51
C ALA A 268 -17.39 -2.09 12.90
N GLN A 269 -16.38 -2.93 13.15
CA GLN A 269 -16.14 -3.54 14.46
C GLN A 269 -15.83 -2.50 15.54
N ARG A 270 -15.00 -1.48 15.23
CA ARG A 270 -14.72 -0.38 16.17
C ARG A 270 -15.97 0.42 16.52
N LEU A 271 -16.80 0.75 15.52
CA LEU A 271 -18.05 1.47 15.73
C LEU A 271 -19.04 0.64 16.55
N ALA A 272 -19.16 -0.67 16.28
CA ALA A 272 -20.00 -1.57 17.07
C ALA A 272 -19.53 -1.66 18.53
N ALA A 273 -18.21 -1.76 18.78
CA ALA A 273 -17.65 -1.75 20.13
C ALA A 273 -17.88 -0.41 20.85
N GLN A 274 -17.78 0.72 20.14
CA GLN A 274 -18.11 2.03 20.72
C GLN A 274 -19.58 2.13 21.09
N ALA A 275 -20.48 1.74 20.18
CA ALA A 275 -21.92 1.75 20.43
C ALA A 275 -22.29 0.86 21.63
N ALA A 276 -21.63 -0.29 21.80
CA ALA A 276 -21.83 -1.15 22.97
C ALA A 276 -21.43 -0.44 24.27
N ARG A 277 -20.26 0.24 24.30
CA ARG A 277 -19.81 1.02 25.47
C ARG A 277 -20.75 2.18 25.78
N ASP A 278 -21.18 2.92 24.76
CA ASP A 278 -22.11 4.04 24.92
C ASP A 278 -23.47 3.54 25.46
N ALA A 279 -23.94 2.37 25.01
CA ALA A 279 -25.16 1.74 25.50
C ALA A 279 -25.04 1.33 26.99
N GLU A 280 -23.90 0.77 27.40
CA GLU A 280 -23.62 0.45 28.82
C GLU A 280 -23.58 1.72 29.68
N GLU A 281 -22.92 2.79 29.21
CA GLU A 281 -22.87 4.06 29.93
C GLU A 281 -24.27 4.70 30.07
N LEU A 282 -25.07 4.68 28.99
CA LEU A 282 -26.46 5.13 29.01
C LEU A 282 -27.31 4.30 29.97
N ALA A 283 -27.13 2.97 29.99
CA ALA A 283 -27.82 2.09 30.94
C ALA A 283 -27.46 2.44 32.40
N ALA A 284 -26.18 2.68 32.68
CA ALA A 284 -25.70 3.07 34.01
C ALA A 284 -26.26 4.44 34.44
N LYS A 285 -26.23 5.45 33.57
CA LYS A 285 -26.83 6.78 33.81
C LYS A 285 -28.33 6.68 34.07
N ASN A 286 -29.04 5.88 33.27
CA ASN A 286 -30.47 5.64 33.47
C ASN A 286 -30.76 4.98 34.82
N ALA A 287 -29.94 4.02 35.25
CA ALA A 287 -30.07 3.43 36.58
C ALA A 287 -29.84 4.44 37.71
N GLN A 288 -28.82 5.32 37.58
CA GLN A 288 -28.56 6.41 38.53
C GLN A 288 -29.73 7.40 38.60
N LEU A 289 -30.29 7.80 37.46
CA LEU A 289 -31.46 8.69 37.41
C LEU A 289 -32.67 8.09 38.12
N ARG A 290 -32.92 6.78 37.94
CA ARG A 290 -33.99 6.08 38.65
C ARG A 290 -33.77 6.07 40.16
N ALA A 291 -32.56 5.78 40.62
CA ALA A 291 -32.22 5.82 42.05
C ALA A 291 -32.37 7.22 42.65
N LEU A 292 -31.97 8.26 41.91
CA LEU A 292 -32.14 9.65 42.33
C LEU A 292 -33.62 10.04 42.42
N ASP A 293 -34.44 9.65 41.45
CA ASP A 293 -35.90 9.89 41.49
C ASP A 293 -36.54 9.22 42.72
N GLU A 294 -36.13 7.99 43.04
CA GLU A 294 -36.58 7.28 44.24
C GLU A 294 -36.17 8.01 45.54
N GLN A 295 -34.91 8.49 45.63
CA GLN A 295 -34.46 9.30 46.76
C GLN A 295 -35.22 10.63 46.90
N LEU A 296 -35.50 11.30 45.78
CA LEU A 296 -36.27 12.55 45.78
C LEU A 296 -37.69 12.32 46.29
N ARG A 297 -38.33 11.21 45.87
CA ARG A 297 -39.65 10.81 46.38
C ARG A 297 -39.61 10.54 47.89
N ALA A 298 -38.63 9.76 48.35
CA ALA A 298 -38.46 9.48 49.78
C ALA A 298 -38.20 10.76 50.61
N ASN A 299 -37.39 11.69 50.10
CA ASN A 299 -37.13 12.98 50.73
C ASN A 299 -38.38 13.87 50.77
N ALA A 300 -39.20 13.85 49.71
CA ALA A 300 -40.46 14.57 49.68
C ALA A 300 -41.44 14.03 50.73
N GLU A 301 -41.55 12.69 50.85
CA GLU A 301 -42.35 12.03 51.88
C GLU A 301 -41.87 12.38 53.28
N TRP A 302 -40.56 12.29 53.55
CA TRP A 302 -39.98 12.69 54.83
C TRP A 302 -40.24 14.17 55.14
N GLY A 303 -40.09 15.05 54.15
CA GLY A 303 -40.40 16.48 54.28
C GLY A 303 -41.85 16.73 54.68
N MET A 304 -42.80 16.00 54.08
CA MET A 304 -44.21 16.05 54.45
C MET A 304 -44.45 15.60 55.90
N GLN A 305 -43.81 14.50 56.32
CA GLN A 305 -43.91 14.00 57.70
C GLN A 305 -43.34 14.97 58.72
N VAL A 306 -42.15 15.51 58.48
CA VAL A 306 -41.53 16.53 59.35
C VAL A 306 -42.42 17.76 59.45
N ASN A 307 -42.97 18.23 58.33
CA ASN A 307 -43.88 19.37 58.33
C ASN A 307 -45.14 19.09 59.16
N ALA A 308 -45.72 17.89 59.04
CA ALA A 308 -46.88 17.48 59.84
C ALA A 308 -46.56 17.44 61.35
N ILE A 309 -45.40 16.89 61.75
CA ILE A 309 -44.93 16.89 63.14
C ILE A 309 -44.71 18.31 63.65
N LEU A 310 -44.12 19.19 62.83
CA LEU A 310 -43.89 20.59 63.18
C LEU A 310 -45.21 21.31 63.43
N HIS A 311 -46.20 21.12 62.55
CA HIS A 311 -47.55 21.66 62.71
C HIS A 311 -48.23 21.14 63.99
N ALA A 312 -48.16 19.84 64.26
CA ALA A 312 -48.72 19.24 65.48
C ALA A 312 -48.05 19.80 66.75
N THR A 313 -46.72 19.95 66.74
CA THR A 313 -45.95 20.52 67.84
C THR A 313 -46.33 21.97 68.09
N GLN A 314 -46.46 22.78 67.02
CA GLN A 314 -46.86 24.18 67.10
C GLN A 314 -48.32 24.37 67.56
N ALA A 315 -49.21 23.42 67.27
CA ALA A 315 -50.60 23.43 67.68
C ALA A 315 -50.81 23.04 69.16
N SER A 316 -49.81 22.42 69.80
CA SER A 316 -49.91 21.95 71.19
C SER A 316 -50.13 23.06 72.23
N LEU A 317 -50.86 22.74 73.30
CA LEU A 317 -51.20 23.65 74.42
C LEU A 317 -49.95 24.24 75.11
N SER A 318 -48.89 23.44 75.26
CA SER A 318 -47.62 23.89 75.85
C SER A 318 -46.89 24.91 74.96
N TRP A 319 -46.94 24.76 73.63
CA TRP A 319 -46.34 25.69 72.67
C TRP A 319 -47.10 27.01 72.59
N ARG A 320 -48.44 26.97 72.68
CA ARG A 320 -49.31 28.16 72.68
C ARG A 320 -49.21 28.98 73.97
N VAL A 321 -49.15 28.34 75.14
CA VAL A 321 -49.06 29.01 76.45
C VAL A 321 -47.68 29.66 76.65
N THR A 322 -46.61 29.04 76.14
CA THR A 322 -45.24 29.60 76.26
C THR A 322 -44.88 30.55 75.12
N ARG A 323 -45.74 30.72 74.10
CA ARG A 323 -45.52 31.63 72.95
C ARG A 323 -45.18 33.07 73.37
N PRO A 324 -45.89 33.73 74.31
CA PRO A 324 -45.56 35.09 74.74
C PRO A 324 -44.19 35.18 75.42
N LEU A 325 -43.80 34.15 76.17
CA LEU A 325 -42.50 34.07 76.84
C LEU A 325 -41.36 33.83 75.85
N ARG A 326 -41.59 33.04 74.81
CA ARG A 326 -40.59 32.76 73.76
C ARG A 326 -40.44 33.92 72.79
N ASP A 327 -41.52 34.59 72.42
CA ASP A 327 -41.47 35.83 71.65
C ASP A 327 -40.82 36.95 72.46
N GLY A 328 -41.11 37.04 73.75
CA GLY A 328 -40.38 37.90 74.69
C GLY A 328 -38.89 37.58 74.76
N ASN A 329 -38.49 36.31 74.79
CA ASN A 329 -37.08 35.88 74.77
C ASN A 329 -36.43 36.12 73.41
N ARG A 330 -37.16 35.98 72.28
CA ARG A 330 -36.67 36.30 70.93
C ARG A 330 -36.44 37.80 70.77
N LEU A 331 -37.38 38.63 71.23
CA LEU A 331 -37.26 40.08 71.25
C LEU A 331 -36.14 40.54 72.19
N ALA A 332 -36.01 39.91 73.37
CA ALA A 332 -34.92 40.19 74.30
C ALA A 332 -33.55 39.80 73.71
N ARG A 333 -33.41 38.61 73.11
CA ARG A 333 -32.19 38.19 72.42
C ARG A 333 -31.88 39.09 71.22
N GLY A 334 -32.90 39.53 70.48
CA GLY A 334 -32.76 40.49 69.38
C GLY A 334 -32.32 41.88 69.85
N ALA A 335 -32.90 42.38 70.94
CA ALA A 335 -32.51 43.63 71.58
C ALA A 335 -31.09 43.58 72.16
N VAL A 336 -30.70 42.46 72.81
CA VAL A 336 -29.34 42.24 73.31
C VAL A 336 -28.32 42.16 72.17
N ARG A 337 -28.64 41.48 71.05
CA ARG A 337 -27.76 41.45 69.87
C ARG A 337 -27.62 42.84 69.23
N ARG A 338 -28.70 43.63 69.17
CA ARG A 338 -28.66 45.02 68.67
C ARG A 338 -27.85 45.93 69.60
N ALA A 339 -28.06 45.85 70.91
CA ALA A 339 -27.30 46.61 71.91
C ALA A 339 -25.80 46.25 71.89
N ARG A 340 -25.45 44.97 71.77
CA ARG A 340 -24.05 44.53 71.60
C ARG A 340 -23.42 45.03 70.30
N ARG A 341 -24.17 45.09 69.18
CA ARG A 341 -23.68 45.70 67.93
C ARG A 341 -23.46 47.21 68.05
N ILE A 342 -24.34 47.94 68.74
CA ILE A 342 -24.19 49.39 68.97
C ILE A 342 -23.00 49.67 69.88
N ALA A 343 -22.86 48.94 71.00
CA ALA A 343 -21.71 49.04 71.90
C ALA A 343 -20.39 48.68 71.21
N GLY A 344 -20.39 47.66 70.35
CA GLY A 344 -19.23 47.30 69.52
C GLY A 344 -18.85 48.35 68.47
N LYS A 345 -19.83 49.10 67.93
CA LYS A 345 -19.59 50.21 66.99
C LYS A 345 -19.07 51.48 67.70
N VAL A 346 -19.50 51.76 68.93
CA VAL A 346 -19.01 52.90 69.74
C VAL A 346 -17.59 52.65 70.26
N ARG A 347 -17.26 51.41 70.67
CA ARG A 347 -15.91 51.03 71.12
C ARG A 347 -14.86 51.03 70.00
N ARG A 348 -15.29 50.89 68.73
CA ARG A 348 -14.42 50.98 67.53
C ARG A 348 -14.24 52.41 66.98
N ARG A 349 -14.91 53.42 67.55
CA ARG A 349 -14.84 54.83 67.09
C ARG A 349 -14.09 55.79 68.03
N GLY A 350 -13.33 55.26 68.99
CA GLY A 350 -12.25 55.99 69.66
C GLY A 350 -12.61 57.37 70.21
N THR A 351 -13.56 57.47 71.13
CA THR A 351 -13.78 58.71 71.91
C THR A 351 -13.80 58.41 73.41
N ALA A 352 -12.94 59.10 74.16
CA ALA A 352 -12.62 58.87 75.57
C ALA A 352 -13.73 59.31 76.56
N LEU A 353 -14.99 59.41 76.12
CA LEU A 353 -16.15 59.75 76.98
C LEU A 353 -17.06 58.54 77.27
N ALA A 354 -16.64 57.34 76.90
CA ALA A 354 -17.48 56.13 76.86
C ALA A 354 -17.59 55.32 78.17
N GLY A 355 -16.99 55.77 79.28
CA GLY A 355 -17.04 55.03 80.56
C GLY A 355 -18.41 55.10 81.27
N ASN A 356 -19.06 56.27 81.28
CA ASN A 356 -20.21 56.52 82.17
C ASN A 356 -21.58 56.56 81.48
N ALA A 357 -21.66 56.71 80.15
CA ALA A 357 -22.93 56.74 79.43
C ALA A 357 -23.55 55.33 79.22
N ALA A 358 -22.73 54.29 79.01
CA ALA A 358 -23.20 52.93 78.79
C ALA A 358 -23.80 52.28 80.05
N GLY A 359 -23.23 52.56 81.23
CA GLY A 359 -23.75 52.12 82.52
C GLY A 359 -25.10 52.77 82.89
N SER A 360 -25.39 53.94 82.33
CA SER A 360 -26.62 54.71 82.56
C SER A 360 -27.76 54.21 81.66
N ALA A 361 -27.50 53.93 80.38
CA ALA A 361 -28.48 53.34 79.46
C ALA A 361 -28.92 51.93 79.88
N VAL A 362 -27.99 51.10 80.37
CA VAL A 362 -28.32 49.76 80.91
C VAL A 362 -29.17 49.87 82.18
N ARG A 363 -28.94 50.88 83.04
CA ARG A 363 -29.75 51.12 84.24
C ARG A 363 -31.16 51.58 83.91
N VAL A 364 -31.32 52.47 82.93
CA VAL A 364 -32.64 52.96 82.46
C VAL A 364 -33.45 51.81 81.85
N VAL A 365 -32.83 50.97 81.02
CA VAL A 365 -33.49 49.79 80.42
C VAL A 365 -33.85 48.74 81.48
N ARG A 366 -32.97 48.49 82.47
CA ARG A 366 -33.27 47.57 83.59
C ARG A 366 -34.41 48.12 84.48
N GLY A 367 -34.46 49.43 84.70
CA GLY A 367 -35.54 50.11 85.42
C GLY A 367 -36.90 50.01 84.73
N SER A 368 -36.93 50.13 83.40
CA SER A 368 -38.16 49.98 82.61
C SER A 368 -38.66 48.52 82.56
N VAL A 369 -37.75 47.54 82.49
CA VAL A 369 -38.08 46.11 82.56
C VAL A 369 -38.65 45.73 83.93
N VAL A 370 -38.08 46.25 85.02
CA VAL A 370 -38.63 46.07 86.38
C VAL A 370 -40.02 46.72 86.51
N ARG A 371 -40.27 47.84 85.83
CA ARG A 371 -41.59 48.52 85.80
C ARG A 371 -42.65 47.67 85.09
N VAL A 372 -42.32 47.07 83.95
CA VAL A 372 -43.21 46.17 83.20
C VAL A 372 -43.47 44.87 83.97
N LEU A 373 -42.45 44.31 84.62
CA LEU A 373 -42.62 43.15 85.51
C LEU A 373 -43.49 43.48 86.73
N LYS A 374 -43.34 44.66 87.34
CA LYS A 374 -44.20 45.14 88.43
C LYS A 374 -45.65 45.34 87.99
N ALA A 375 -45.88 45.91 86.80
CA ALA A 375 -47.23 46.07 86.24
C ALA A 375 -47.89 44.71 85.93
N GLY A 376 -47.13 43.76 85.37
CA GLY A 376 -47.58 42.39 85.16
C GLY A 376 -47.92 41.67 86.47
N LEU A 377 -47.11 41.86 87.52
CA LEU A 377 -47.37 41.28 88.84
C LEU A 377 -48.60 41.93 89.51
N ALA A 378 -48.77 43.26 89.40
CA ALA A 378 -49.94 43.98 89.93
C ALA A 378 -51.26 43.59 89.25
N PHE A 379 -51.26 43.39 87.92
CA PHE A 379 -52.41 42.90 87.16
C PHE A 379 -52.89 41.52 87.64
N VAL A 380 -51.95 40.66 88.03
CA VAL A 380 -52.25 39.29 88.48
C VAL A 380 -52.67 39.25 89.95
N VAL A 381 -52.12 40.12 90.82
CA VAL A 381 -52.50 40.22 92.24
C VAL A 381 -53.89 40.85 92.43
N ALA A 382 -54.32 41.76 91.54
CA ALA A 382 -55.64 42.41 91.60
C ALA A 382 -56.83 41.49 91.23
N ARG A 383 -56.61 40.22 90.86
CA ARG A 383 -57.68 39.25 90.50
C ARG A 383 -57.73 38.08 91.50
N PRO A 384 -58.79 37.97 92.34
CA PRO A 384 -58.84 37.02 93.46
C PRO A 384 -58.64 35.54 93.06
N LYS A 385 -59.19 35.11 91.92
CA LYS A 385 -59.11 33.72 91.43
C LYS A 385 -57.73 33.32 90.88
N LEU A 386 -56.89 34.28 90.49
CA LEU A 386 -55.52 34.04 90.00
C LEU A 386 -54.47 34.10 91.13
N SER A 387 -54.79 34.78 92.24
CA SER A 387 -53.89 34.93 93.38
C SER A 387 -53.54 33.60 94.07
N PHE A 388 -54.44 32.61 94.04
CA PHE A 388 -54.24 31.28 94.61
C PHE A 388 -53.15 30.49 93.86
N TYR A 389 -53.21 30.46 92.53
CA TYR A 389 -52.24 29.75 91.67
C TYR A 389 -50.87 30.45 91.63
N LEU A 390 -50.84 31.78 91.80
CA LEU A 390 -49.58 32.52 91.83
C LEU A 390 -48.80 32.32 93.15
N ARG A 391 -49.51 32.23 94.28
CA ARG A 391 -48.88 31.98 95.59
C ARG A 391 -48.23 30.59 95.64
N SER A 392 -48.87 29.56 95.08
CA SER A 392 -48.30 28.19 95.06
C SER A 392 -47.11 28.04 94.10
N ALA A 393 -47.09 28.78 92.98
CA ALA A 393 -45.98 28.75 92.02
C ALA A 393 -44.77 29.62 92.44
N ILE A 394 -44.99 30.75 93.12
CA ILE A 394 -43.93 31.70 93.50
C ILE A 394 -43.31 31.38 94.88
N ALA A 395 -43.95 30.58 95.73
CA ALA A 395 -43.39 30.12 97.01
C ALA A 395 -42.04 29.39 96.87
N ARG A 396 -41.74 28.83 95.69
CA ARG A 396 -40.45 28.17 95.38
C ARG A 396 -39.29 29.14 95.10
N TYR A 397 -39.54 30.45 95.10
CA TYR A 397 -38.53 31.48 94.79
C TYR A 397 -38.57 32.66 95.79
N PRO A 398 -37.73 32.63 96.86
CA PRO A 398 -37.79 33.56 98.00
C PRO A 398 -37.67 35.05 97.63
N ARG A 399 -36.87 35.38 96.61
CA ARG A 399 -36.64 36.76 96.17
C ARG A 399 -37.85 37.39 95.46
N LEU A 400 -38.71 36.59 94.84
CA LEU A 400 -39.95 37.06 94.20
C LEU A 400 -41.07 37.31 95.22
N MET A 401 -41.08 36.57 96.34
CA MET A 401 -42.02 36.78 97.45
C MET A 401 -41.84 38.13 98.16
N VAL A 402 -40.59 38.60 98.32
CA VAL A 402 -40.29 39.93 98.89
C VAL A 402 -40.84 41.04 97.99
N LEU A 403 -40.69 40.91 96.67
CA LEU A 403 -41.22 41.85 95.67
C LEU A 403 -42.76 41.86 95.64
N ALA A 404 -43.40 40.69 95.73
CA ALA A 404 -44.85 40.56 95.80
C ALA A 404 -45.45 41.21 97.07
N ARG A 405 -44.80 41.05 98.23
CA ARG A 405 -45.21 41.70 99.50
C ARG A 405 -45.11 43.23 99.43
N THR A 406 -44.04 43.78 98.83
CA THR A 406 -43.90 45.24 98.66
C THR A 406 -44.91 45.87 97.69
N VAL A 407 -45.47 45.09 96.76
CA VAL A 407 -46.51 45.56 95.84
C VAL A 407 -47.90 45.47 96.48
N ALA A 408 -48.20 44.40 97.22
CA ALA A 408 -49.48 44.22 97.91
C ALA A 408 -49.73 45.26 99.02
N LEU A 409 -48.67 45.80 99.65
CA LEU A 409 -48.76 46.87 100.65
C LEU A 409 -49.00 48.28 100.05
N ARG A 410 -48.82 48.46 98.74
CA ARG A 410 -48.95 49.76 98.04
C ARG A 410 -50.22 49.91 97.19
N THR A 411 -51.01 48.87 97.05
CA THR A 411 -52.23 48.85 96.21
C THR A 411 -53.53 49.00 97.01
N LYS A 412 -53.46 49.37 98.30
CA LYS A 412 -54.66 49.64 99.11
C LYS A 412 -55.30 51.01 98.84
N ASP A 413 -54.58 51.93 98.21
CA ASP A 413 -55.09 53.26 97.84
C ASP A 413 -55.02 53.46 96.31
N LYS A 414 -56.21 53.60 95.70
CA LYS A 414 -56.55 54.05 94.33
C LYS A 414 -57.31 53.01 93.51
N ALA A 415 -58.62 53.07 93.64
CA ALA A 415 -59.58 52.59 92.65
C ALA A 415 -59.71 53.64 91.51
N GLY A 416 -59.59 53.18 90.26
CA GLY A 416 -59.80 54.01 89.07
C GLY A 416 -60.38 53.17 87.94
N THR A 417 -61.52 53.61 87.44
CA THR A 417 -62.49 52.96 86.53
C THR A 417 -61.94 52.79 85.09
N PRO A 418 -62.38 51.78 84.29
CA PRO A 418 -61.73 51.39 83.05
C PRO A 418 -62.20 52.16 81.80
N ALA A 419 -61.29 52.42 80.87
CA ALA A 419 -61.59 52.98 79.55
C ALA A 419 -62.13 51.91 78.57
N ALA A 420 -63.14 52.28 77.78
CA ALA A 420 -63.79 51.45 76.79
C ALA A 420 -62.91 51.16 75.55
N VAL A 421 -63.07 49.98 74.97
CA VAL A 421 -62.34 49.47 73.80
C VAL A 421 -63.06 49.90 72.51
N ALA A 422 -62.37 50.60 71.62
CA ALA A 422 -62.87 50.90 70.28
C ALA A 422 -62.92 49.62 69.41
N MET A 423 -64.05 49.39 68.75
CA MET A 423 -64.22 48.29 67.80
C MET A 423 -63.62 48.65 66.44
N ALA A 424 -62.79 47.77 65.89
CA ALA A 424 -62.18 47.92 64.57
C ALA A 424 -63.19 47.69 63.43
N ASP A 425 -63.06 48.47 62.36
CA ASP A 425 -63.82 48.38 61.12
C ASP A 425 -63.58 47.02 60.41
N THR A 426 -64.67 46.34 60.05
CA THR A 426 -64.67 44.99 59.43
C THR A 426 -65.05 45.02 57.95
N SER A 427 -65.10 46.20 57.33
CA SER A 427 -65.48 46.42 55.92
C SER A 427 -64.60 45.67 54.91
N ALA A 428 -63.32 45.41 55.23
CA ALA A 428 -62.36 44.76 54.34
C ALA A 428 -62.35 43.21 54.39
N MET A 429 -63.23 42.57 55.17
CA MET A 429 -63.19 41.11 55.35
C MET A 429 -63.93 40.35 54.23
N PRO A 430 -63.35 39.28 53.65
CA PRO A 430 -64.03 38.37 52.72
C PRO A 430 -65.29 37.75 53.33
N ALA A 431 -66.32 37.49 52.52
CA ALA A 431 -67.64 37.03 52.99
C ALA A 431 -67.61 35.82 53.95
N PRO A 432 -66.77 34.77 53.74
CA PRO A 432 -66.68 33.65 54.67
C PRO A 432 -66.10 34.04 56.05
N ALA A 433 -65.18 35.00 56.08
CA ALA A 433 -64.54 35.48 57.30
C ALA A 433 -65.47 36.37 58.15
N ARG A 434 -66.35 37.15 57.49
CA ARG A 434 -67.45 37.86 58.16
C ARG A 434 -68.43 36.88 58.78
N GLN A 435 -68.80 35.83 58.05
CA GLN A 435 -69.73 34.82 58.54
C GLN A 435 -69.16 34.05 59.75
N ALA A 436 -67.86 33.73 59.75
CA ALA A 436 -67.18 33.12 60.89
C ALA A 436 -67.09 34.07 62.11
N LEU A 437 -66.84 35.37 61.89
CA LEU A 437 -66.81 36.37 62.96
C LEU A 437 -68.20 36.59 63.59
N ASP A 438 -69.26 36.58 62.78
CA ASP A 438 -70.63 36.67 63.26
C ASP A 438 -71.12 35.38 63.94
N HIS A 439 -70.64 34.21 63.50
CA HIS A 439 -70.84 32.96 64.23
C HIS A 439 -70.13 32.98 65.59
N LEU A 440 -68.91 33.52 65.66
CA LEU A 440 -68.18 33.69 66.92
C LEU A 440 -68.87 34.70 67.85
N ARG A 441 -69.33 35.85 67.33
CA ARG A 441 -70.09 36.84 68.11
C ARG A 441 -71.42 36.29 68.63
N ARG A 442 -72.12 35.48 67.83
CA ARG A 442 -73.35 34.77 68.23
C ARG A 442 -73.06 33.68 69.27
N SER A 443 -71.94 32.96 69.14
CA SER A 443 -71.53 31.94 70.13
C SER A 443 -71.12 32.53 71.48
N VAL A 444 -70.58 33.75 71.50
CA VAL A 444 -70.24 34.48 72.73
C VAL A 444 -71.48 35.11 73.38
N ARG A 445 -72.55 35.35 72.62
CA ARG A 445 -73.84 35.90 73.10
C ARG A 445 -74.91 34.84 73.39
N GLY A 446 -74.58 33.55 73.35
CA GLY A 446 -75.53 32.47 73.63
C GLY A 446 -75.70 32.14 75.11
N GLN A 447 -76.64 32.79 75.80
CA GLN A 447 -77.83 32.08 76.31
C GLN A 447 -78.91 32.31 75.25
N ARG A 448 -79.18 31.34 74.36
CA ARG A 448 -80.04 30.14 74.47
C ARG A 448 -81.51 30.49 74.15
N ASN A 449 -82.04 29.87 73.08
CA ASN A 449 -83.48 29.90 72.75
C ASN A 449 -84.31 29.65 74.02
N LEU A 450 -85.26 30.54 74.28
CA LEU A 450 -86.53 30.47 73.56
C LEU A 450 -86.52 31.46 72.40
#